data_AF-A0A1H4H228-F1
#
_entry.id   AF-A0A1H4H228-F1
#
_cell.length_a   1.000
_cell.length_b   1.000
_cell.length_c   1.000
_cell.angle_alpha   90.00
_cell.angle_beta   90.00
_cell.angle_gamma   90.00
#
_symmetry.space_group_name_H-M   'P 1'
#
loop_
_entity.id
_entity.type
_entity.pdbx_description
1 polymer ?
#
loop_
_entity_poly.entity_id
_entity_poly.type
_entity_poly.pdbx_seq_one_letter_code
_entity_poly.pdbx_strand_id
1 'polypeptide(L)'
;MKDIQTLKFYWLKYEVSDIREMINNSPGIDNFVFTYYFPNTADEDKPIQLIAYAHMDSKDPVEARYSDYYDTLEVYNSNALEAGGPLMMSNNILSLNSMQALINSMGPNGDKPEFLVFVPNVNNSGHVYYDIVAYTRRGGEESPLPGNGSIIDTTNPSPPATLQEQSAVA
;
A
#
# COMPACT_ATOMS: atom_id res chain seq x y z
N MET A 1 -35.21 0.25 -3.80
CA MET A 1 -33.89 0.92 -3.75
C MET A 1 -32.88 -0.12 -4.17
N LYS A 2 -31.93 0.22 -5.06
CA LYS A 2 -30.85 -0.70 -5.41
C LYS A 2 -29.89 -0.64 -4.23
N ASP A 3 -29.69 -1.73 -3.51
CA ASP A 3 -28.73 -1.78 -2.41
C ASP A 3 -27.37 -1.37 -2.96
N ILE A 4 -26.87 -0.23 -2.49
CA ILE A 4 -25.54 0.23 -2.84
C ILE A 4 -24.59 -0.68 -2.06
N GLN A 5 -23.82 -1.50 -2.78
CA GLN A 5 -22.80 -2.31 -2.15
C GLN A 5 -21.82 -1.38 -1.44
N THR A 6 -21.71 -1.53 -0.12
CA THR A 6 -20.73 -0.84 0.72
C THR A 6 -19.64 -1.83 1.09
N LEU A 7 -18.38 -1.46 0.86
CA LEU A 7 -17.21 -2.23 1.23
C LEU A 7 -16.42 -1.50 2.31
N LYS A 8 -15.76 -2.27 3.17
CA LYS A 8 -14.89 -1.77 4.23
C LYS A 8 -13.44 -2.08 3.89
N PHE A 9 -12.65 -1.03 3.68
CA PHE A 9 -11.21 -1.12 3.41
C PHE A 9 -10.46 -0.76 4.67
N TYR A 10 -9.73 -1.72 5.24
CA TYR A 10 -8.96 -1.47 6.45
C TYR A 10 -7.65 -0.76 6.14
N TRP A 11 -7.11 -0.07 7.14
CA TRP A 11 -5.73 0.38 7.13
C TRP A 11 -4.84 -0.84 7.24
N LEU A 12 -3.78 -0.87 6.45
CA LEU A 12 -2.94 -2.06 6.31
C LEU A 12 -1.50 -1.73 6.67
N LYS A 13 -0.87 -2.60 7.46
CA LYS A 13 0.50 -2.49 7.94
C LYS A 13 1.41 -3.36 7.07
N TYR A 14 2.56 -2.82 6.69
CA TYR A 14 3.62 -3.55 6.01
C TYR A 14 4.96 -3.32 6.73
N GLU A 15 5.54 -4.36 7.34
CA GLU A 15 6.79 -4.24 8.08
C GLU A 15 7.97 -3.97 7.13
N VAL A 16 8.89 -3.11 7.56
CA VAL A 16 10.11 -2.81 6.79
C VAL A 16 11.03 -4.02 6.68
N SER A 17 10.97 -4.97 7.64
CA SER A 17 11.66 -6.25 7.52
C SER A 17 11.21 -7.03 6.28
N ASP A 18 9.90 -7.12 6.09
CA ASP A 18 9.27 -7.95 5.07
C ASP A 18 9.47 -7.30 3.69
N ILE A 19 9.36 -5.96 3.62
CA ILE A 19 9.71 -5.19 2.42
C ILE A 19 11.17 -5.47 2.00
N ARG A 20 12.11 -5.49 2.96
CA ARG A 20 13.52 -5.79 2.67
C ARG A 20 13.71 -7.24 2.24
N GLU A 21 12.97 -8.17 2.84
CA GLU A 21 12.98 -9.58 2.46
C GLU A 21 12.47 -9.79 1.03
N MET A 22 11.36 -9.15 0.65
CA MET A 22 10.83 -9.12 -0.71
C MET A 22 11.90 -8.64 -1.72
N ILE A 23 12.57 -7.51 -1.42
CA ILE A 23 13.62 -6.96 -2.29
C ILE A 23 14.78 -7.95 -2.44
N ASN A 24 15.22 -8.56 -1.34
CA ASN A 24 16.34 -9.50 -1.35
C ASN A 24 16.01 -10.81 -2.09
N ASN A 25 14.76 -11.28 -1.97
CA ASN A 25 14.29 -12.51 -2.64
C ASN A 25 13.83 -12.28 -4.08
N SER A 26 13.76 -11.04 -4.56
CA SER A 26 13.30 -10.70 -5.91
C SER A 26 14.36 -9.92 -6.71
N PRO A 27 15.48 -10.55 -7.12
CA PRO A 27 16.49 -9.89 -7.93
C PRO A 27 15.91 -9.34 -9.24
N GLY A 28 16.14 -8.05 -9.49
CA GLY A 28 15.59 -7.36 -10.66
C GLY A 28 14.21 -6.75 -10.46
N ILE A 29 13.71 -6.69 -9.22
CA ILE A 29 12.49 -5.95 -8.89
C ILE A 29 12.57 -4.50 -9.38
N ASP A 30 11.50 -4.04 -10.01
CA ASP A 30 11.32 -2.66 -10.45
C ASP A 30 10.06 -2.02 -9.84
N ASN A 31 9.05 -2.83 -9.51
CA ASN A 31 7.82 -2.38 -8.86
C ASN A 31 7.34 -3.34 -7.77
N PHE A 32 6.67 -2.79 -6.77
CA PHE A 32 5.76 -3.50 -5.88
C PHE A 32 4.34 -3.39 -6.44
N VAL A 33 3.65 -4.52 -6.51
CA VAL A 33 2.28 -4.61 -6.99
C VAL A 33 1.39 -5.16 -5.89
N PHE A 34 0.47 -4.32 -5.43
CA PHE A 34 -0.48 -4.61 -4.38
C PHE A 34 -1.81 -5.03 -4.98
N THR A 35 -2.22 -6.26 -4.68
CA THR A 35 -3.46 -6.87 -5.19
C THR A 35 -4.43 -7.13 -4.05
N TYR A 36 -5.73 -6.91 -4.27
CA TYR A 36 -6.75 -7.19 -3.27
C TYR A 36 -6.87 -8.69 -2.98
N TYR A 37 -6.84 -9.03 -1.70
CA TYR A 37 -7.00 -10.38 -1.20
C TYR A 37 -8.23 -10.46 -0.30
N PHE A 38 -9.04 -11.48 -0.53
CA PHE A 38 -10.25 -11.79 0.22
C PHE A 38 -9.99 -13.12 0.96
N PRO A 39 -9.54 -13.09 2.23
CA PRO A 39 -9.14 -14.30 2.93
C PRO A 39 -10.29 -15.30 3.11
N ASN A 40 -11.52 -14.78 3.19
CA ASN A 40 -12.74 -15.56 3.02
C ASN A 40 -13.89 -14.62 2.63
N THR A 41 -14.45 -14.82 1.44
CA THR A 41 -15.50 -13.94 0.89
C THR A 41 -16.85 -14.04 1.62
N ALA A 42 -17.03 -15.06 2.47
CA ALA A 42 -18.27 -15.30 3.20
C ALA A 42 -18.18 -14.95 4.70
N ASP A 43 -17.02 -14.46 5.16
CA ASP A 43 -16.73 -14.26 6.57
C ASP A 43 -16.36 -12.80 6.81
N GLU A 44 -17.29 -12.05 7.41
CA GLU A 44 -17.13 -10.63 7.69
C GLU A 44 -15.98 -10.35 8.69
N ASP A 45 -15.55 -11.37 9.45
CA ASP A 45 -14.41 -11.27 10.37
C ASP A 45 -13.06 -11.40 9.63
N LYS A 46 -13.06 -11.70 8.33
CA LYS A 46 -11.87 -11.76 7.49
C LYS A 46 -11.85 -10.62 6.47
N PRO A 47 -11.27 -9.47 6.85
CA PRO A 47 -11.37 -8.26 6.06
C PRO A 47 -10.61 -8.34 4.73
N ILE A 48 -10.98 -7.45 3.81
CA ILE A 48 -10.21 -7.23 2.57
C ILE A 48 -8.82 -6.74 2.95
N GLN A 49 -7.79 -7.42 2.43
CA GLN A 49 -6.38 -7.11 2.63
C GLN A 49 -5.69 -6.86 1.29
N LEU A 50 -4.41 -6.49 1.33
CA LEU A 50 -3.53 -6.45 0.17
C LEU A 50 -2.49 -7.56 0.27
N ILE A 51 -2.20 -8.18 -0.87
CA ILE A 51 -0.99 -8.97 -1.07
C ILE A 51 -0.02 -8.14 -1.90
N ALA A 52 1.23 -8.05 -1.46
CA ALA A 52 2.33 -7.47 -2.20
C ALA A 52 3.06 -8.55 -3.00
N TYR A 53 3.29 -8.27 -4.29
CA TYR A 53 4.21 -9.02 -5.14
C TYR A 53 5.32 -8.08 -5.63
N ALA A 54 6.50 -8.62 -5.85
CA ALA A 54 7.50 -7.95 -6.67
C ALA A 54 7.15 -8.18 -8.14
N HIS A 55 7.24 -7.13 -8.93
CA HIS A 55 7.31 -7.21 -10.38
C HIS A 55 8.77 -7.02 -10.79
N MET A 56 9.21 -7.81 -11.76
CA MET A 56 10.53 -7.68 -12.39
C MET A 56 10.31 -7.46 -13.88
N ASP A 57 10.46 -6.20 -14.31
CA ASP A 57 10.47 -5.86 -15.73
C ASP A 57 11.71 -6.43 -16.42
N SER A 58 11.50 -6.95 -17.62
CA SER A 58 12.57 -7.41 -18.50
C SER A 58 12.54 -6.59 -19.78
N LYS A 59 13.71 -6.39 -20.38
CA LYS A 59 13.79 -5.77 -21.72
C LYS A 59 13.05 -6.59 -22.77
N ASP A 60 12.77 -7.87 -22.49
CA ASP A 60 11.83 -8.69 -23.23
C ASP A 60 10.47 -8.73 -22.49
N PRO A 61 9.39 -8.17 -23.05
CA PRO A 61 8.06 -8.16 -22.43
C PRO A 61 7.49 -9.55 -22.12
N VAL A 62 8.00 -10.60 -22.77
CA VAL A 62 7.58 -11.99 -22.52
C VAL A 62 8.22 -12.53 -21.23
N GLU A 63 9.29 -11.90 -20.76
CA GLU A 63 10.01 -12.30 -19.55
C GLU A 63 9.65 -11.47 -18.32
N ALA A 64 8.82 -10.43 -18.46
CA ALA A 64 8.26 -9.71 -17.33
C ALA A 64 7.50 -10.70 -16.45
N ARG A 65 7.85 -10.71 -15.16
CA ARG A 65 7.33 -11.70 -14.22
C ARG A 65 7.05 -11.10 -12.86
N TYR A 66 6.16 -11.74 -12.14
CA TYR A 66 5.96 -11.50 -10.72
C TYR A 66 6.78 -12.49 -9.89
N SER A 67 7.11 -12.13 -8.66
CA SER A 67 7.76 -13.02 -7.71
C SER A 67 6.82 -14.16 -7.29
N ASP A 68 7.39 -15.35 -7.07
CA ASP A 68 6.68 -16.46 -6.40
C ASP A 68 6.55 -16.20 -4.88
N TYR A 69 7.44 -15.36 -4.34
CA TYR A 69 7.37 -14.85 -2.97
C TYR A 69 6.40 -13.67 -2.89
N TYR A 70 5.55 -13.65 -1.85
CA TYR A 70 4.59 -12.58 -1.63
C TYR A 70 4.35 -12.35 -0.14
N ASP A 71 3.99 -11.12 0.22
CA ASP A 71 3.63 -10.74 1.59
C ASP A 71 2.15 -10.38 1.66
N THR A 72 1.47 -10.75 2.76
CA THR A 72 0.11 -10.26 3.04
C THR A 72 0.19 -9.14 4.06
N LEU A 73 -0.38 -7.98 3.74
CA LEU A 73 -0.38 -6.84 4.66
C LEU A 73 -1.42 -7.05 5.76
N GLU A 74 -1.03 -6.77 7.00
CA GLU A 74 -1.85 -6.99 8.19
C GLU A 74 -2.79 -5.82 8.48
N VAL A 75 -3.92 -6.06 9.14
CA VAL A 75 -4.82 -4.97 9.56
C VAL A 75 -4.17 -4.13 10.65
N TYR A 76 -4.24 -2.80 10.49
CA TYR A 76 -3.69 -1.83 11.43
C TYR A 76 -4.78 -1.16 12.27
N ASN A 77 -4.75 -1.39 13.59
CA ASN A 77 -5.61 -0.74 14.59
C ASN A 77 -7.13 -0.78 14.31
N SER A 78 -7.58 -1.73 13.48
CA SER A 78 -8.98 -1.88 13.05
C SER A 78 -9.61 -0.62 12.42
N ASN A 79 -8.80 0.35 12.00
CA ASN A 79 -9.27 1.54 11.29
C ASN A 79 -9.67 1.15 9.87
N ALA A 80 -10.72 1.78 9.34
CA ALA A 80 -11.20 1.49 8.01
C ALA A 80 -11.93 2.66 7.34
N LEU A 81 -11.87 2.68 6.02
CA LEU A 81 -12.72 3.47 5.15
C LEU A 81 -13.94 2.63 4.73
N GLU A 82 -15.14 3.12 4.99
CA GLU A 82 -16.36 2.58 4.40
C GLU A 82 -16.66 3.35 3.12
N ALA A 83 -16.74 2.64 1.99
CA ALA A 83 -17.01 3.23 0.69
C ALA A 83 -18.13 2.45 0.00
N GLY A 84 -19.10 3.19 -0.55
CA GLY A 84 -20.22 2.63 -1.31
C GLY A 84 -20.24 3.12 -2.75
N GLY A 85 -20.88 2.34 -3.62
CA GLY A 85 -21.06 2.68 -5.04
C GLY A 85 -20.25 1.78 -5.98
N PRO A 86 -20.12 2.16 -7.26
CA PRO A 86 -19.21 1.46 -8.16
C PRO A 86 -17.77 1.74 -7.72
N LEU A 87 -17.08 0.70 -7.27
CA LEU A 87 -15.69 0.76 -6.84
C LEU A 87 -14.82 -0.05 -7.79
N MET A 88 -13.69 0.53 -8.19
CA MET A 88 -12.68 -0.12 -9.03
C MET A 88 -11.48 -0.52 -8.17
N MET A 89 -11.39 -1.82 -7.92
CA MET A 89 -10.34 -2.45 -7.12
C MET A 89 -9.22 -2.97 -8.04
N SER A 90 -8.54 -2.05 -8.71
CA SER A 90 -7.37 -2.34 -9.56
C SER A 90 -6.10 -2.55 -8.74
N ASN A 91 -5.11 -3.23 -9.31
CA ASN A 91 -3.79 -3.33 -8.70
C ASN A 91 -3.22 -1.94 -8.42
N ASN A 92 -2.66 -1.77 -7.23
CA ASN A 92 -1.98 -0.58 -6.78
C ASN A 92 -0.46 -0.78 -6.91
N ILE A 93 0.24 0.19 -7.49
CA ILE A 93 1.66 0.04 -7.86
C ILE A 93 2.50 1.10 -7.15
N LEU A 94 3.68 0.68 -6.67
CA LEU A 94 4.76 1.57 -6.25
C LEU A 94 6.07 1.14 -6.90
N SER A 95 6.87 2.09 -7.37
CA SER A 95 8.21 1.77 -7.88
C SER A 95 9.13 1.28 -6.76
N LEU A 96 10.14 0.48 -7.09
CA LEU A 96 11.21 0.10 -6.16
C LEU A 96 11.85 1.36 -5.55
N ASN A 97 12.09 2.39 -6.36
CA ASN A 97 12.71 3.64 -5.89
C ASN A 97 11.84 4.35 -4.86
N SER A 98 10.53 4.45 -5.10
CA SER A 98 9.56 5.00 -4.13
C SER A 98 9.56 4.20 -2.83
N MET A 99 9.49 2.87 -2.93
CA MET A 99 9.52 2.01 -1.74
C MET A 99 10.83 2.15 -0.96
N GLN A 100 11.96 2.18 -1.66
CA GLN A 100 13.27 2.40 -1.04
C GLN A 100 13.37 3.78 -0.37
N ALA A 101 12.79 4.82 -0.98
CA ALA A 101 12.74 6.15 -0.37
C ALA A 101 11.88 6.14 0.91
N LEU A 102 10.71 5.48 0.88
CA LEU A 102 9.84 5.33 2.04
C LEU A 102 10.55 4.65 3.20
N ILE A 103 11.14 3.46 2.99
CA ILE A 103 11.75 2.67 4.08
C ILE A 103 13.11 3.20 4.56
N ASN A 104 13.71 4.15 3.82
CA ASN A 104 14.95 4.84 4.21
C ASN A 104 14.73 6.30 4.60
N SER A 105 13.48 6.76 4.63
CA SER A 105 13.14 8.10 5.10
C SER A 105 13.64 8.30 6.54
N MET A 106 14.15 9.49 6.82
CA MET A 106 14.62 9.85 8.16
C MET A 106 13.60 10.76 8.84
N GLY A 107 13.19 10.36 10.03
CA GLY A 107 12.41 11.20 10.93
C GLY A 107 13.21 12.40 11.44
N PRO A 108 12.55 13.38 12.08
CA PRO A 108 13.21 14.57 12.64
C PRO A 108 14.35 14.28 13.62
N ASN A 109 14.31 13.12 14.28
CA ASN A 109 15.32 12.68 15.26
C ASN A 109 16.35 11.69 14.68
N GLY A 110 16.35 11.48 13.35
CA GLY A 110 17.20 10.48 12.70
C GLY A 110 16.67 9.04 12.76
N ASP A 111 15.48 8.84 13.33
CA ASP A 111 14.81 7.54 13.37
C ASP A 111 14.45 7.10 11.95
N LYS A 112 14.53 5.80 11.69
CA LYS A 112 14.05 5.18 10.45
C LYS A 112 12.71 4.51 10.68
N PRO A 113 11.86 4.40 9.65
CA PRO A 113 10.63 3.65 9.79
C PRO A 113 10.91 2.17 10.03
N GLU A 114 10.04 1.58 10.83
CA GLU A 114 9.99 0.14 11.10
C GLU A 114 8.84 -0.53 10.37
N PHE A 115 7.79 0.22 10.02
CA PHE A 115 6.70 -0.24 9.19
C PHE A 115 6.05 0.94 8.44
N LEU A 116 5.28 0.59 7.41
CA LEU A 116 4.45 1.51 6.65
C LEU A 116 2.98 1.19 6.92
N VAL A 117 2.14 2.22 6.95
CA VAL A 117 0.68 2.11 7.04
C VAL A 117 0.08 2.63 5.75
N PHE A 118 -0.66 1.74 5.08
CA PHE A 118 -1.43 1.98 3.87
C PHE A 118 -2.84 2.38 4.29
N VAL A 119 -3.17 3.65 4.06
CA VAL A 119 -4.46 4.27 4.39
C VAL A 119 -5.33 4.27 3.14
N PRO A 120 -6.44 3.52 3.10
CA PRO A 120 -7.28 3.42 1.91
C PRO A 120 -7.98 4.74 1.61
N ASN A 121 -8.13 5.03 0.32
CA ASN A 121 -8.78 6.21 -0.21
C ASN A 121 -9.46 5.88 -1.55
N VAL A 122 -10.39 6.72 -1.98
CA VAL A 122 -11.15 6.53 -3.23
C VAL A 122 -11.16 7.84 -3.99
N ASN A 123 -10.69 7.81 -5.24
CA ASN A 123 -10.68 9.01 -6.08
C ASN A 123 -12.06 9.31 -6.67
N ASN A 124 -12.20 10.47 -7.32
CA ASN A 124 -13.47 10.90 -7.94
C ASN A 124 -13.99 9.95 -9.03
N SER A 125 -13.14 9.08 -9.57
CA SER A 125 -13.51 8.06 -10.57
C SER A 125 -13.84 6.70 -9.95
N GLY A 126 -13.83 6.59 -8.62
CA GLY A 126 -14.16 5.36 -7.91
C GLY A 126 -13.01 4.34 -7.84
N HIS A 127 -11.78 4.71 -8.23
CA HIS A 127 -10.62 3.83 -8.03
C HIS A 127 -10.17 3.88 -6.58
N VAL A 128 -10.01 2.70 -6.00
CA VAL A 128 -9.47 2.54 -4.66
C VAL A 128 -7.94 2.57 -4.73
N TYR A 129 -7.34 3.42 -3.92
CA TYR A 129 -5.89 3.56 -3.78
C TYR A 129 -5.53 3.68 -2.30
N TYR A 130 -4.23 3.75 -2.00
CA TYR A 130 -3.72 3.87 -0.65
C TYR A 130 -2.69 4.97 -0.54
N ASP A 131 -2.93 5.89 0.40
CA ASP A 131 -1.93 6.82 0.92
C ASP A 131 -1.01 6.11 1.89
N ILE A 132 0.26 6.53 1.98
CA ILE A 132 1.28 5.81 2.75
C ILE A 132 1.87 6.73 3.81
N VAL A 133 1.83 6.26 5.05
CA VAL A 133 2.43 6.91 6.21
C VAL A 133 3.48 5.98 6.79
N ALA A 134 4.69 6.48 7.03
CA ALA A 134 5.76 5.71 7.66
C ALA A 134 5.66 5.81 9.18
N TYR A 135 6.03 4.77 9.91
CA TYR A 135 5.95 4.73 11.37
C TYR A 135 7.22 4.14 12.00
N THR A 136 7.54 4.59 13.21
CA THR A 136 8.59 4.03 14.09
C THR A 136 7.99 3.59 15.41
N ARG A 137 8.67 2.68 16.12
CA ARG A 137 8.34 2.12 17.42
C ARG A 137 9.40 2.49 18.43
N ARG A 138 9.03 3.25 19.47
CA ARG A 138 9.94 3.55 20.59
C ARG A 138 9.33 3.12 21.89
N GLY A 139 9.97 2.18 22.57
CA GLY A 139 9.48 1.67 23.86
C GLY A 139 8.11 0.99 23.78
N GLY A 140 7.74 0.46 22.60
CA GLY A 140 6.43 -0.14 22.35
C GLY A 140 5.35 0.84 21.86
N GLU A 141 5.64 2.15 21.84
CA GLU A 141 4.74 3.14 21.28
C GLU A 141 5.02 3.36 19.80
N GLU A 142 3.96 3.35 18.98
CA GLU A 142 4.01 3.61 17.55
C GLU A 142 3.76 5.09 17.29
N SER A 143 4.60 5.69 16.45
CA SER A 143 4.45 7.10 16.06
C SER A 143 4.75 7.29 14.56
N PRO A 144 3.99 8.13 13.86
CA PRO A 144 4.23 8.38 12.45
C PRO A 144 5.52 9.18 12.22
N LEU A 145 6.07 9.06 11.01
CA LEU A 145 7.25 9.79 10.53
C LEU A 145 6.90 10.56 9.25
N PRO A 146 7.23 11.87 9.17
CA PRO A 146 7.54 12.75 10.29
C PRO A 146 6.35 12.82 11.27
N GLY A 147 6.59 13.21 12.53
CA GLY A 147 5.69 13.09 13.69
C GLY A 147 4.27 13.67 13.61
N ASN A 148 3.83 14.15 12.45
CA ASN A 148 2.51 14.68 12.16
C ASN A 148 1.60 13.71 11.37
N GLY A 149 2.05 12.49 11.01
CA GLY A 149 1.23 11.59 10.21
C GLY A 149 1.10 12.01 8.75
N SER A 150 2.05 12.79 8.24
CA SER A 150 2.06 13.21 6.84
C SER A 150 2.06 12.00 5.91
N ILE A 151 1.21 12.07 4.88
CA ILE A 151 1.28 11.20 3.72
C ILE A 151 2.63 11.47 3.03
N ILE A 152 3.43 10.42 2.84
CA ILE A 152 4.76 10.53 2.23
C ILE A 152 4.73 10.12 0.76
N ASP A 153 3.84 9.19 0.41
CA ASP A 153 3.61 8.75 -0.96
C ASP A 153 2.20 8.16 -1.10
N THR A 154 1.78 7.89 -2.33
CA THR A 154 0.47 7.32 -2.66
C THR A 154 0.64 6.25 -3.73
N THR A 155 -0.04 5.11 -3.55
CA THR A 155 -0.07 4.04 -4.56
C THR A 155 -0.83 4.45 -5.82
N ASN A 156 -0.44 3.89 -6.96
CA ASN A 156 -1.08 4.18 -8.24
C ASN A 156 -1.94 3.00 -8.74
N PRO A 157 -3.28 3.15 -8.86
CA PRO A 157 -4.14 2.13 -9.46
C PRO A 157 -3.87 1.93 -10.98
N SER A 158 -4.01 0.70 -11.47
CA SER A 158 -3.71 0.32 -12.87
C SER A 158 -4.94 -0.21 -13.67
N PRO A 159 -5.22 0.16 -14.95
CA PRO A 159 -4.59 1.20 -15.80
C PRO A 159 -5.56 2.19 -16.50
N PRO A 160 -5.28 3.52 -16.56
CA PRO A 160 -4.36 4.32 -15.74
C PRO A 160 -5.11 5.02 -14.59
N ALA A 161 -4.51 5.19 -13.41
CA ALA A 161 -4.99 6.16 -12.42
C ALA A 161 -3.91 7.20 -12.06
N THR A 162 -3.44 7.87 -13.13
CA THR A 162 -2.73 9.18 -13.23
C THR A 162 -1.83 9.66 -12.08
N LEU A 163 -0.53 9.80 -12.38
CA LEU A 163 0.36 10.77 -11.74
C LEU A 163 -0.20 12.21 -11.90
N GLN A 164 -0.38 12.91 -10.77
CA GLN A 164 -0.66 14.35 -10.55
C GLN A 164 -2.10 14.73 -10.16
N GLU A 165 -2.32 14.96 -8.86
CA GLU A 165 -2.48 16.33 -8.34
C GLU A 165 -1.57 16.49 -7.11
N GLN A 166 -0.41 17.13 -7.31
CA GLN A 166 0.19 17.88 -6.21
C GLN A 166 -0.85 18.94 -5.83
N SER A 167 -1.52 18.77 -4.69
CA SER A 167 -2.23 19.88 -4.06
C SER A 167 -1.19 20.96 -3.78
N ALA A 168 -1.17 21.97 -4.64
CA ALA A 168 -0.58 23.25 -4.34
C ALA A 168 -1.23 23.73 -3.03
N VAL A 169 -0.35 23.98 -2.06
CA VAL A 169 -0.62 24.73 -0.85
C VAL A 169 -1.50 25.94 -1.18
N ALA A 170 -2.66 26.02 -0.54
CA ALA A 170 -3.42 27.27 -0.42
C ALA A 170 -2.94 28.01 0.84
#